data_AF-A0A0G0LQN1-F1
#
_entry.id   AF-A0A0G0LQN1-F1
#
_cell.length_a   1.000
_cell.length_b   1.000
_cell.length_c   1.000
_cell.angle_alpha   90.00
_cell.angle_beta   90.00
_cell.angle_gamma   90.00
#
_symmetry.space_group_name_H-M   'P 1'
#
loop_
_entity.id
_entity.type
_entity.pdbx_description
1 polymer ?
#
loop_
_entity_poly.entity_id
_entity_poly.type
_entity_poly.pdbx_seq_one_letter_code
_entity_poly.pdbx_strand_id
1 'polypeptide(L)'
;MKIKEFKPYFTTDFSDEIIARVYQEERTGVSELSLRAVHAQSYSRERIEIDGWEYNKHSQAEKLATINSFDLIKDGYDLVVWISPKSDIYEEGRLNIMLSNDGGETLDPWGVPLLLDEDESMDLAKRLMKEGGVSMDPIYDEEALRRQPLGFRLKKDENWLEKVRELMPEMDEVWVEIGKGGVDKKMKEIVGLVKKAKEKAHGNNILFEMEMRQMGYRLNIAGGHGGSWLSALADRGIFSFRINKMGDEESGFVRYAVRKSEREKAVVLSVG
;
A
#
# COMPACT_ATOMS: atom_id res chain seq x y z
N MET A 1 16.46 -22.42 -1.84
CA MET A 1 15.83 -22.45 -0.50
C MET A 1 14.33 -22.49 -0.71
N LYS A 2 13.56 -23.42 -0.13
CA LYS A 2 12.10 -23.41 -0.31
C LYS A 2 11.49 -22.30 0.54
N ILE A 3 11.05 -21.23 -0.10
CA ILE A 3 10.29 -20.16 0.53
C ILE A 3 8.92 -20.74 0.90
N LYS A 4 8.48 -20.56 2.14
CA LYS A 4 7.12 -20.92 2.53
C LYS A 4 6.17 -19.87 1.96
N GLU A 5 5.26 -20.33 1.12
CA GLU A 5 4.15 -19.56 0.57
C GLU A 5 3.35 -18.89 1.70
N PHE A 6 3.01 -17.61 1.53
CA PHE A 6 2.40 -16.77 2.56
C PHE A 6 1.21 -15.98 2.00
N LYS A 7 0.11 -15.94 2.77
CA LYS A 7 -1.17 -15.33 2.40
C LYS A 7 -1.48 -14.13 3.30
N PRO A 8 -1.66 -12.94 2.72
CA PRO A 8 -2.94 -12.23 2.85
C PRO A 8 -3.85 -12.56 1.65
N TYR A 9 -4.89 -11.82 1.28
CA TYR A 9 -5.66 -10.80 2.01
C TYR A 9 -7.08 -11.38 2.26
N PHE A 10 -8.10 -10.55 2.47
CA PHE A 10 -9.53 -10.91 2.48
C PHE A 10 -9.92 -12.20 3.22
N THR A 11 -9.24 -12.46 4.35
CA THR A 11 -9.78 -13.27 5.46
C THR A 11 -9.45 -12.56 6.76
N THR A 12 -10.20 -12.87 7.82
CA THR A 12 -10.24 -12.06 9.07
C THR A 12 -8.99 -12.13 9.95
N ASP A 13 -7.92 -12.83 9.55
CA ASP A 13 -6.67 -12.92 10.32
C ASP A 13 -5.61 -11.94 9.81
N PHE A 14 -5.56 -10.78 10.47
CA PHE A 14 -4.53 -9.77 10.26
C PHE A 14 -3.20 -10.18 10.89
N SER A 15 -2.36 -10.84 10.09
CA SER A 15 -0.96 -11.13 10.43
C SER A 15 -0.19 -9.86 10.76
N ASP A 16 0.87 -9.99 11.58
CA ASP A 16 1.73 -8.85 11.94
C ASP A 16 2.42 -8.24 10.72
N GLU A 17 2.59 -9.00 9.64
CA GLU A 17 3.25 -8.60 8.41
C GLU A 17 2.39 -7.67 7.55
N ILE A 18 1.07 -7.88 7.52
CA ILE A 18 0.11 -6.94 6.90
C ILE A 18 0.24 -5.57 7.58
N ILE A 19 0.20 -5.57 8.90
CA ILE A 19 0.26 -4.35 9.71
C ILE A 19 1.61 -3.66 9.53
N ALA A 20 2.70 -4.43 9.60
CA ALA A 20 4.04 -3.91 9.38
C ALA A 20 4.19 -3.25 8.00
N ARG A 21 3.59 -3.84 6.95
CA ARG A 21 3.59 -3.27 5.60
C ARG A 21 2.88 -1.92 5.55
N VAL A 22 1.69 -1.80 6.14
CA VAL A 22 0.97 -0.52 6.25
C VAL A 22 1.81 0.51 7.01
N TYR A 23 2.51 0.12 8.08
CA TYR A 23 3.41 1.02 8.82
C TYR A 23 4.72 1.39 8.08
N GLN A 24 5.13 0.61 7.07
CA GLN A 24 6.27 0.94 6.20
C GLN A 24 5.81 1.88 5.07
N GLU A 25 4.78 1.48 4.33
CA GLU A 25 4.22 2.22 3.18
C GLU A 25 3.65 3.59 3.56
N GLU A 26 2.80 3.63 4.60
CA GLU A 26 2.08 4.84 5.03
C GLU A 26 2.84 5.67 6.07
N ARG A 27 4.18 5.58 6.12
CA ARG A 27 4.96 6.28 7.16
C ARG A 27 5.11 7.78 6.88
N THR A 28 4.50 8.61 7.73
CA THR A 28 4.62 10.07 7.70
C THR A 28 5.97 10.57 8.18
N GLY A 29 6.40 11.73 7.65
CA GLY A 29 7.62 12.42 8.09
C GLY A 29 8.91 11.71 7.67
N VAL A 30 8.86 10.88 6.63
CA VAL A 30 10.00 10.15 6.07
C VAL A 30 10.20 10.60 4.62
N SER A 31 11.34 11.24 4.37
CA SER A 31 11.71 11.80 3.06
C SER A 31 12.41 10.80 2.13
N GLU A 32 13.03 9.75 2.69
CA GLU A 32 13.71 8.69 1.92
C GLU A 32 12.68 7.65 1.48
N LEU A 33 12.46 7.52 0.18
CA LEU A 33 11.47 6.60 -0.39
C LEU A 33 11.88 5.13 -0.20
N SER A 34 13.18 4.86 -0.12
CA SER A 34 13.74 3.55 0.24
C SER A 34 13.21 2.99 1.58
N LEU A 35 12.80 3.86 2.51
CA LEU A 35 12.22 3.48 3.81
C LEU A 35 10.73 3.17 3.76
N ARG A 36 10.05 3.51 2.65
CA ARG A 36 8.60 3.33 2.45
C ARG A 36 8.24 2.34 1.33
N ALA A 37 9.20 1.97 0.48
CA ALA A 37 9.04 0.88 -0.46
C ALA A 37 8.77 -0.44 0.26
N VAL A 38 7.89 -1.29 -0.30
CA VAL A 38 7.45 -2.56 0.28
C VAL A 38 7.44 -3.68 -0.75
N HIS A 39 7.90 -4.87 -0.38
CA HIS A 39 7.50 -6.09 -1.08
C HIS A 39 6.03 -6.35 -0.71
N ALA A 40 5.13 -6.11 -1.66
CA ALA A 40 3.70 -6.30 -1.47
C ALA A 40 3.35 -7.79 -1.57
N GLN A 41 2.07 -8.16 -1.47
CA GLN A 41 1.70 -9.57 -1.60
C GLN A 41 1.49 -9.89 -3.07
N SER A 42 2.05 -11.02 -3.50
CA SER A 42 1.75 -11.60 -4.81
C SER A 42 0.24 -11.69 -5.08
N TYR A 43 -0.16 -11.32 -6.30
CA TYR A 43 -1.53 -11.49 -6.79
C TYR A 43 -1.64 -12.82 -7.52
N SER A 44 -2.83 -13.41 -7.50
CA SER A 44 -3.24 -14.52 -8.39
C SER A 44 -4.54 -14.13 -9.10
N ARG A 45 -4.87 -14.74 -10.25
CA ARG A 45 -6.14 -14.44 -10.92
C ARG A 45 -7.37 -14.82 -10.07
N GLU A 46 -7.31 -15.94 -9.34
CA GLU A 46 -8.34 -16.33 -8.35
C GLU A 46 -8.60 -15.23 -7.33
N ARG A 47 -7.53 -14.58 -6.84
CA ARG A 47 -7.65 -13.50 -5.86
C ARG A 47 -8.42 -12.28 -6.40
N ILE A 48 -8.34 -11.97 -7.70
CA ILE A 48 -9.11 -10.87 -8.31
C ILE A 48 -10.62 -11.12 -8.23
N GLU A 49 -11.07 -12.37 -8.21
CA GLU A 49 -12.49 -12.73 -8.13
C GLU A 49 -13.03 -12.70 -6.69
N ILE A 50 -12.15 -12.90 -5.70
CA ILE A 50 -12.50 -12.97 -4.27
C ILE A 50 -12.32 -11.62 -3.56
N ASP A 51 -11.35 -10.81 -3.98
CA ASP A 51 -11.05 -9.50 -3.39
C ASP A 51 -12.24 -8.53 -3.53
N GLY A 52 -12.56 -7.79 -2.46
CA GLY A 52 -13.73 -6.92 -2.38
C GLY A 52 -13.49 -5.54 -3.01
N TRP A 53 -13.58 -5.41 -4.33
CA TRP A 53 -13.24 -4.20 -5.11
C TRP A 53 -14.22 -3.01 -5.02
N GLU A 54 -14.90 -2.81 -3.88
CA GLU A 54 -15.94 -1.76 -3.70
C GLU A 54 -15.66 -0.82 -2.52
N TYR A 55 -14.40 -0.72 -2.05
CA TYR A 55 -14.03 0.08 -0.88
C TYR A 55 -13.90 1.60 -1.14
N ASN A 56 -13.65 2.04 -2.38
CA ASN A 56 -13.60 3.45 -2.75
C ASN A 56 -13.93 3.65 -4.25
N LYS A 57 -13.88 4.89 -4.77
CA LYS A 57 -14.21 5.15 -6.18
C LYS A 57 -13.16 4.68 -7.20
N HIS A 58 -11.94 4.38 -6.74
CA HIS A 58 -10.81 3.94 -7.57
C HIS A 58 -10.58 2.41 -7.51
N SER A 59 -11.22 1.68 -6.61
CA SER A 59 -11.01 0.23 -6.45
C SER A 59 -11.36 -0.57 -7.72
N GLN A 60 -12.31 -0.10 -8.54
CA GLN A 60 -12.59 -0.70 -9.85
C GLN A 60 -11.49 -0.41 -10.88
N ALA A 61 -10.81 0.73 -10.79
CA ALA A 61 -9.64 1.03 -11.61
C ALA A 61 -8.44 0.17 -11.21
N GLU A 62 -8.24 -0.05 -9.90
CA GLU A 62 -7.22 -0.94 -9.36
C GLU A 62 -7.47 -2.41 -9.73
N LYS A 63 -8.74 -2.85 -9.74
CA LYS A 63 -9.14 -4.15 -10.28
C LYS A 63 -8.74 -4.31 -11.74
N LEU A 64 -9.09 -3.32 -12.57
CA LEU A 64 -8.82 -3.35 -14.01
C LEU A 64 -7.31 -3.30 -14.29
N ALA A 65 -6.55 -2.46 -13.58
CA ALA A 65 -5.10 -2.44 -13.67
C ALA A 65 -4.48 -3.79 -13.30
N THR A 66 -4.97 -4.45 -12.25
CA THR A 66 -4.50 -5.79 -11.86
C THR A 66 -4.76 -6.82 -12.96
N ILE A 67 -5.95 -6.80 -13.59
CA ILE A 67 -6.28 -7.66 -14.75
C ILE A 67 -5.34 -7.36 -15.93
N ASN A 68 -5.17 -6.09 -16.28
CA ASN A 68 -4.31 -5.65 -17.38
C ASN A 68 -2.84 -6.04 -17.15
N SER A 69 -2.34 -6.01 -15.91
CA SER A 69 -1.00 -6.50 -15.57
C SER A 69 -0.83 -7.99 -15.89
N PHE A 70 -1.83 -8.81 -15.55
CA PHE A 70 -1.81 -10.25 -15.86
C PHE A 70 -1.93 -10.53 -17.36
N ASP A 71 -2.64 -9.69 -18.12
CA ASP A 71 -2.79 -9.85 -19.56
C ASP A 71 -1.53 -9.38 -20.31
N LEU A 72 -0.84 -8.33 -19.83
CA LEU A 72 0.51 -7.98 -20.30
C LEU A 72 1.52 -9.11 -20.07
N ILE A 73 1.58 -9.70 -18.86
CA ILE A 73 2.48 -10.83 -18.61
C ILE A 73 2.17 -12.01 -19.57
N LYS A 74 0.89 -12.29 -19.82
CA LYS A 74 0.45 -13.33 -20.77
C LYS A 74 0.85 -13.04 -22.22
N ASP A 75 0.88 -11.77 -22.63
CA ASP A 75 1.35 -11.32 -23.95
C ASP A 75 2.89 -11.21 -24.07
N GLY A 76 3.60 -11.78 -23.09
CA GLY A 76 5.06 -11.91 -23.11
C GLY A 76 5.78 -10.60 -22.82
N TYR A 77 5.25 -9.79 -21.92
CA TYR A 77 6.01 -8.77 -21.18
C TYR A 77 6.51 -9.40 -19.86
N ASP A 78 7.71 -9.04 -19.41
CA ASP A 78 8.38 -9.68 -18.26
C ASP A 78 8.30 -8.82 -16.98
N LEU A 79 8.22 -7.51 -17.19
CA LEU A 79 8.21 -6.45 -16.18
C LEU A 79 6.99 -5.56 -16.43
N VAL A 80 6.17 -5.35 -15.40
CA VAL A 80 5.04 -4.42 -15.46
C VAL A 80 5.24 -3.27 -14.49
N VAL A 81 5.09 -2.04 -14.98
CA VAL A 81 5.17 -0.80 -14.19
C VAL A 81 3.78 -0.16 -14.17
N TRP A 82 3.17 -0.05 -13.00
CA TRP A 82 1.85 0.55 -12.83
C TRP A 82 1.93 1.83 -12.01
N ILE A 83 1.52 2.95 -12.61
CA ILE A 83 1.40 4.25 -11.96
C ILE A 83 -0.07 4.46 -11.57
N SER A 84 -0.31 4.69 -10.28
CA SER A 84 -1.59 5.13 -9.75
C SER A 84 -1.37 6.55 -9.22
N PRO A 85 -1.75 7.62 -9.97
CA PRO A 85 -1.48 8.99 -9.56
C PRO A 85 -2.20 9.34 -8.24
N LYS A 86 -1.80 10.42 -7.58
CA LYS A 86 -2.53 10.93 -6.40
C LYS A 86 -3.98 11.31 -6.77
N SER A 87 -4.83 11.57 -5.78
CA SER A 87 -6.20 12.05 -5.99
C SER A 87 -6.79 12.67 -4.71
N ASP A 88 -8.05 13.09 -4.77
CA ASP A 88 -8.86 13.47 -3.60
C ASP A 88 -9.07 12.34 -2.56
N ILE A 89 -8.74 11.07 -2.91
CA ILE A 89 -8.74 9.93 -1.98
C ILE A 89 -7.31 9.53 -1.57
N TYR A 90 -6.32 9.76 -2.42
CA TYR A 90 -4.94 9.37 -2.20
C TYR A 90 -4.03 10.61 -2.14
N GLU A 91 -3.60 11.02 -0.94
CA GLU A 91 -2.72 12.19 -0.75
C GLU A 91 -1.39 12.11 -1.51
N GLU A 92 -0.94 10.90 -1.85
CA GLU A 92 0.28 10.62 -2.61
C GLU A 92 -0.02 9.60 -3.72
N GLY A 93 0.76 9.62 -4.79
CA GLY A 93 0.70 8.59 -5.82
C GLY A 93 1.33 7.28 -5.35
N ARG A 94 1.11 6.22 -6.13
CA ARG A 94 1.76 4.91 -5.97
C ARG A 94 2.37 4.45 -7.28
N LEU A 95 3.56 3.86 -7.17
CA LEU A 95 4.22 3.12 -8.23
C LEU A 95 4.27 1.65 -7.80
N ASN A 96 3.82 0.74 -8.66
CA ASN A 96 3.95 -0.70 -8.45
C ASN A 96 4.82 -1.30 -9.55
N ILE A 97 5.82 -2.08 -9.16
CA ILE A 97 6.61 -2.92 -10.06
C ILE A 97 6.15 -4.36 -9.90
N MET A 98 5.58 -4.97 -10.93
CA MET A 98 5.05 -6.33 -10.92
C MET A 98 5.90 -7.23 -11.81
N LEU A 99 6.31 -8.37 -11.28
CA LEU A 99 7.08 -9.39 -11.99
C LEU A 99 6.26 -10.67 -12.15
N SER A 100 6.47 -11.40 -13.24
CA SER A 100 5.87 -12.73 -13.44
C SER A 100 6.53 -13.78 -12.56
N ASN A 101 5.74 -14.46 -11.73
CA ASN A 101 6.13 -15.69 -11.03
C ASN A 101 5.34 -16.89 -11.59
N ASP A 102 5.88 -18.10 -11.39
CA ASP A 102 5.24 -19.37 -11.74
C ASP A 102 4.70 -19.45 -13.19
N GLY A 103 5.43 -18.85 -14.14
CA GLY A 103 5.03 -18.82 -15.56
C GLY A 103 3.87 -17.87 -15.90
N GLY A 104 3.55 -16.92 -15.01
CA GLY A 104 2.49 -15.92 -15.19
C GLY A 104 1.19 -16.25 -14.43
N GLU A 105 1.17 -17.31 -13.62
CA GLU A 105 0.05 -17.63 -12.74
C GLU A 105 -0.07 -16.65 -11.56
N THR A 106 1.07 -16.09 -11.11
CA THR A 106 1.12 -15.07 -10.06
C THR A 106 1.94 -13.86 -10.49
N LEU A 107 1.57 -12.69 -9.97
CA LEU A 107 2.36 -11.46 -10.09
C LEU A 107 3.01 -11.14 -8.76
N ASP A 108 4.27 -10.74 -8.74
CA ASP A 108 5.01 -10.36 -7.53
C ASP A 108 5.25 -8.84 -7.48
N PRO A 109 4.47 -8.10 -6.66
CA PRO A 109 4.50 -6.64 -6.64
C PRO A 109 5.48 -6.04 -5.62
N TRP A 110 6.16 -4.98 -6.04
CA TRP A 110 6.88 -4.03 -5.18
C TRP A 110 6.15 -2.68 -5.23
N GLY A 111 5.61 -2.25 -4.10
CA GLY A 111 4.90 -0.98 -3.97
C GLY A 111 5.85 0.13 -3.47
N VAL A 112 5.78 1.31 -4.07
CA VAL A 112 6.59 2.48 -3.71
C VAL A 112 5.69 3.73 -3.71
N PRO A 113 5.82 4.65 -2.74
CA PRO A 113 5.17 5.96 -2.86
C PRO A 113 5.74 6.74 -4.05
N LEU A 114 4.86 7.39 -4.81
CA LEU A 114 5.21 8.25 -5.92
C LEU A 114 4.90 9.69 -5.53
N LEU A 115 5.95 10.46 -5.20
CA LEU A 115 5.84 11.86 -4.77
C LEU A 115 5.82 12.81 -5.97
N LEU A 116 4.99 12.48 -6.94
CA LEU A 116 4.71 13.29 -8.13
C LEU A 116 3.27 13.78 -8.06
N ASP A 117 2.99 14.93 -8.66
CA ASP A 117 1.61 15.34 -8.95
C ASP A 117 0.99 14.59 -10.13
N GLU A 118 -0.26 14.93 -10.47
CA GLU A 118 -1.01 14.28 -11.53
C GLU A 118 -0.37 14.50 -12.92
N ASP A 119 0.09 15.72 -13.22
CA ASP A 119 0.75 16.09 -14.48
C ASP A 119 2.13 15.43 -14.58
N GLU A 120 2.93 15.47 -13.52
CA GLU A 120 4.23 14.79 -13.42
C GLU A 120 4.08 13.26 -13.56
N SER A 121 3.02 12.67 -13.00
CA SER A 121 2.70 11.24 -13.16
C SER A 121 2.36 10.89 -14.62
N MET A 122 1.61 11.77 -15.30
CA MET A 122 1.29 11.62 -16.73
C MET A 122 2.54 11.79 -17.61
N ASP A 123 3.46 12.70 -17.27
CA ASP A 123 4.72 12.87 -18.00
C ASP A 123 5.70 11.72 -17.76
N LEU A 124 5.74 11.13 -16.55
CA LEU A 124 6.43 9.87 -16.28
C LEU A 124 5.87 8.75 -17.18
N ALA A 125 4.55 8.60 -17.29
CA ALA A 125 3.93 7.59 -18.15
C ALA A 125 4.31 7.79 -19.64
N LYS A 126 4.21 9.03 -20.16
CA LYS A 126 4.63 9.37 -21.54
C LYS A 126 6.11 9.08 -21.78
N ARG A 127 6.97 9.28 -20.77
CA ARG A 127 8.40 8.98 -20.82
C ARG A 127 8.64 7.46 -20.88
N LEU A 128 8.01 6.71 -19.99
CA LEU A 128 8.08 5.24 -19.96
C LEU A 128 7.57 4.58 -21.25
N MET A 129 6.52 5.12 -21.87
CA MET A 129 6.04 4.64 -23.18
C MET A 129 7.06 4.89 -24.31
N LYS A 130 7.79 6.01 -24.29
CA LYS A 130 8.88 6.27 -25.26
C LYS A 130 10.05 5.31 -25.09
N GLU A 131 10.31 4.86 -23.86
CA GLU A 131 11.31 3.84 -23.53
C GLU A 131 10.84 2.39 -23.81
N GLY A 132 9.71 2.22 -24.52
CA GLY A 132 9.20 0.93 -24.98
C GLY A 132 8.10 0.31 -24.11
N GLY A 133 7.55 1.05 -23.14
CA GLY A 133 6.42 0.59 -22.32
C GLY A 133 5.12 0.54 -23.12
N VAL A 134 4.35 -0.54 -22.97
CA VAL A 134 3.08 -0.77 -23.69
C VAL A 134 1.94 -1.01 -22.71
N SER A 135 0.84 -0.28 -22.85
CA SER A 135 -0.43 -0.52 -22.16
C SER A 135 -1.41 -1.36 -22.99
N MET A 136 -2.46 -1.90 -22.35
CA MET A 136 -3.52 -2.62 -23.06
C MET A 136 -4.41 -1.67 -23.86
N ASP A 137 -4.74 -0.50 -23.31
CA ASP A 137 -5.47 0.58 -23.97
C ASP A 137 -4.70 1.91 -23.93
N PRO A 138 -5.05 2.92 -24.77
CA PRO A 138 -4.43 4.24 -24.73
C PRO A 138 -4.60 4.98 -23.40
N ILE A 139 -3.54 5.64 -22.95
CA ILE A 139 -3.53 6.51 -21.77
C ILE A 139 -3.75 7.96 -22.23
N TYR A 140 -4.91 8.53 -21.92
CA TYR A 140 -5.30 9.89 -22.32
C TYR A 140 -5.52 10.84 -21.13
N ASP A 141 -5.81 10.32 -19.94
CA ASP A 141 -5.97 11.08 -18.69
C ASP A 141 -5.49 10.26 -17.47
N GLU A 142 -5.58 10.87 -16.28
CA GLU A 142 -5.17 10.29 -14.99
C GLU A 142 -5.89 8.99 -14.63
N GLU A 143 -7.16 8.86 -15.02
CA GLU A 143 -8.01 7.71 -14.67
C GLU A 143 -7.76 6.56 -15.66
N ALA A 144 -7.46 6.86 -16.93
CA ALA A 144 -6.85 5.91 -17.85
C ALA A 144 -5.48 5.44 -17.33
N LEU A 145 -4.60 6.35 -16.88
CA LEU A 145 -3.30 6.00 -16.29
C LEU A 145 -3.46 5.05 -15.10
N ARG A 146 -4.39 5.35 -14.18
CA ARG A 146 -4.71 4.51 -13.02
C ARG A 146 -5.13 3.08 -13.39
N ARG A 147 -5.74 2.89 -14.58
CA ARG A 147 -6.24 1.60 -15.11
C ARG A 147 -5.23 0.85 -15.98
N GLN A 148 -4.20 1.53 -16.47
CA GLN A 148 -3.35 1.05 -17.57
C GLN A 148 -1.89 0.90 -17.11
N PRO A 149 -1.51 -0.27 -16.57
CA PRO A 149 -0.11 -0.63 -16.40
C PRO A 149 0.66 -0.60 -17.73
N LEU A 150 1.98 -0.41 -17.63
CA LEU A 150 2.92 -0.44 -18.74
C LEU A 150 3.79 -1.70 -18.68
N GLY A 151 3.65 -2.58 -19.67
CA GLY A 151 4.47 -3.77 -19.85
C GLY A 151 5.77 -3.47 -20.59
N PHE A 152 6.86 -4.08 -20.13
CA PHE A 152 8.19 -4.03 -20.72
C PHE A 152 8.71 -5.45 -20.96
N ARG A 153 9.34 -5.66 -22.11
CA ARG A 153 10.08 -6.89 -22.40
C ARG A 153 11.52 -6.73 -21.92
N LEU A 154 12.01 -7.70 -21.17
CA LEU A 154 13.41 -7.79 -20.79
C LEU A 154 14.19 -8.51 -21.88
N LYS A 155 15.44 -8.08 -22.12
CA LYS A 155 16.36 -8.86 -22.96
C LYS A 155 16.68 -10.17 -22.25
N LYS A 156 17.10 -11.18 -23.02
CA LYS A 156 17.57 -12.44 -22.45
C LYS A 156 18.70 -12.16 -21.45
N ASP A 157 18.56 -12.69 -20.25
CA ASP A 157 19.49 -12.54 -19.12
C ASP A 157 19.60 -11.10 -18.54
N GLU A 158 18.71 -10.17 -18.92
CA GLU A 158 18.63 -8.81 -18.36
C GLU A 158 17.97 -8.80 -16.97
N ASN A 159 18.59 -8.09 -16.02
CA ASN A 159 18.07 -7.98 -14.67
C ASN A 159 16.97 -6.90 -14.60
N TRP A 160 15.78 -7.26 -14.11
CA TRP A 160 14.67 -6.32 -13.96
C TRP A 160 15.04 -5.10 -13.11
N LEU A 161 15.92 -5.26 -12.10
CA LEU A 161 16.41 -4.15 -11.27
C LEU A 161 17.27 -3.17 -12.07
N GLU A 162 18.09 -3.66 -13.00
CA GLU A 162 18.87 -2.79 -13.89
C GLU A 162 17.90 -2.07 -14.84
N LYS A 163 16.87 -2.76 -15.35
CA LYS A 163 15.88 -2.14 -16.22
C LYS A 163 15.07 -1.03 -15.53
N VAL A 164 14.59 -1.21 -14.30
CA VAL A 164 13.87 -0.13 -13.60
C VAL A 164 14.77 1.04 -13.22
N ARG A 165 16.08 0.82 -13.02
CA ARG A 165 17.07 1.89 -12.81
C ARG A 165 17.33 2.70 -14.08
N GLU A 166 17.36 2.07 -15.25
CA GLU A 166 17.38 2.77 -16.54
C GLU A 166 16.09 3.58 -16.76
N LEU A 167 14.94 2.97 -16.46
CA LEU A 167 13.63 3.58 -16.68
C LEU A 167 13.31 4.71 -15.69
N MET A 168 13.76 4.62 -14.43
CA MET A 168 13.44 5.58 -13.35
C MET A 168 14.70 5.88 -12.51
N PRO A 169 15.75 6.48 -13.09
CA PRO A 169 16.98 6.83 -12.38
C PRO A 169 16.76 7.83 -11.23
N GLU A 170 15.68 8.62 -11.27
CA GLU A 170 15.24 9.50 -10.19
C GLU A 170 14.89 8.77 -8.88
N MET A 171 14.67 7.45 -8.95
CA MET A 171 14.34 6.58 -7.80
C MET A 171 15.47 5.58 -7.46
N ASP A 172 16.72 5.83 -7.88
CA ASP A 172 17.85 4.89 -7.72
C ASP A 172 18.04 4.37 -6.28
N GLU A 173 17.80 5.21 -5.26
CA GLU A 173 17.88 4.80 -3.85
C GLU A 173 16.93 3.64 -3.51
N VAL A 174 15.74 3.61 -4.11
CA VAL A 174 14.73 2.57 -3.91
C VAL A 174 15.20 1.26 -4.55
N TRP A 175 15.68 1.34 -5.80
CA TRP A 175 16.12 0.18 -6.56
C TRP A 175 17.37 -0.48 -5.94
N VAL A 176 18.30 0.34 -5.44
CA VAL A 176 19.47 -0.13 -4.67
C VAL A 176 19.07 -0.75 -3.33
N GLU A 177 18.06 -0.20 -2.64
CA GLU A 177 17.54 -0.75 -1.38
C GLU A 177 16.86 -2.11 -1.58
N ILE A 178 16.07 -2.28 -2.65
CA ILE A 178 15.48 -3.56 -3.03
C ILE A 178 16.58 -4.56 -3.39
N GLY A 179 17.52 -4.19 -4.25
CA GLY A 179 18.59 -5.07 -4.73
C GLY A 179 19.51 -5.64 -3.64
N LYS A 180 19.71 -4.93 -2.52
CA LYS A 180 20.48 -5.43 -1.36
C LYS A 180 19.62 -6.19 -0.32
N GLY A 181 18.36 -6.47 -0.64
CA GLY A 181 17.37 -7.09 0.26
C GLY A 181 17.10 -6.23 1.50
N GLY A 182 17.17 -4.92 1.36
CA GLY A 182 17.02 -3.96 2.45
C GLY A 182 15.57 -3.77 2.89
N VAL A 183 14.65 -3.69 1.91
CA VAL A 183 13.19 -3.64 2.13
C VAL A 183 12.71 -4.80 3.02
N ASP A 184 13.13 -6.04 2.73
CA ASP A 184 12.74 -7.23 3.51
C ASP A 184 13.32 -7.26 4.92
N LYS A 185 14.51 -6.67 5.12
CA LYS A 185 15.13 -6.54 6.45
C LYS A 185 14.32 -5.55 7.30
N LYS A 186 14.00 -4.37 6.74
CA LYS A 186 13.12 -3.36 7.35
C LYS A 186 11.77 -3.97 7.72
N MET A 187 11.12 -4.70 6.79
CA MET A 187 9.86 -5.41 7.06
C MET A 187 9.94 -6.35 8.27
N LYS A 188 11.01 -7.17 8.37
CA LYS A 188 11.21 -8.10 9.51
C LYS A 188 11.42 -7.37 10.84
N GLU A 189 12.11 -6.23 10.83
CA GLU A 189 12.27 -5.38 12.00
C GLU A 189 10.92 -4.80 12.45
N ILE A 190 10.13 -4.24 11.53
CA ILE A 190 8.81 -3.67 11.83
C ILE A 190 7.84 -4.74 12.34
N VAL A 191 7.87 -5.96 11.80
CA VAL A 191 7.08 -7.09 12.34
C VAL A 191 7.42 -7.37 13.81
N GLY A 192 8.69 -7.26 14.20
CA GLY A 192 9.10 -7.35 15.62
C GLY A 192 8.55 -6.22 16.48
N LEU A 193 8.52 -4.99 15.94
CA LEU A 193 7.94 -3.83 16.62
C LEU A 193 6.41 -3.94 16.77
N VAL A 194 5.71 -4.39 15.73
CA VAL A 194 4.25 -4.64 15.75
C VAL A 194 3.90 -5.66 16.83
N LYS A 195 4.64 -6.78 16.92
CA LYS A 195 4.43 -7.79 17.98
C LYS A 195 4.61 -7.20 19.38
N LYS A 196 5.73 -6.51 19.61
CA LYS A 196 6.04 -5.84 20.89
C LYS A 196 4.99 -4.78 21.26
N ALA A 197 4.49 -4.02 20.29
CA ALA A 197 3.43 -3.05 20.50
C ALA A 197 2.08 -3.72 20.82
N LYS A 198 1.72 -4.82 20.12
CA LYS A 198 0.50 -5.61 20.40
C LYS A 198 0.54 -6.22 21.80
N GLU A 199 1.67 -6.79 22.21
CA GLU A 199 1.89 -7.38 23.53
C GLU A 199 1.64 -6.34 24.63
N LYS A 200 2.32 -5.18 24.57
CA LYS A 200 2.13 -4.06 25.50
C LYS A 200 0.70 -3.50 25.50
N ALA A 201 0.08 -3.43 24.32
CA ALA A 201 -1.25 -2.86 24.17
C ALA A 201 -2.35 -3.76 24.74
N HIS A 202 -2.10 -5.07 24.92
CA HIS A 202 -3.10 -6.05 25.38
C HIS A 202 -4.44 -5.97 24.61
N GLY A 203 -4.38 -5.74 23.30
CA GLY A 203 -5.56 -5.56 22.43
C GLY A 203 -6.17 -4.16 22.38
N ASN A 204 -5.57 -3.16 23.03
CA ASN A 204 -6.00 -1.77 22.97
C ASN A 204 -5.35 -1.04 21.78
N ASN A 205 -6.11 -0.85 20.69
CA ASN A 205 -5.61 -0.22 19.45
C ASN A 205 -5.02 1.19 19.66
N ILE A 206 -5.55 1.97 20.59
CA ILE A 206 -5.05 3.30 20.94
C ILE A 206 -3.65 3.21 21.56
N LEU A 207 -3.43 2.26 22.47
CA LEU A 207 -2.11 2.04 23.07
C LEU A 207 -1.15 1.44 22.04
N PHE A 208 -1.61 0.55 21.18
CA PHE A 208 -0.83 0.01 20.07
C PHE A 208 -0.31 1.11 19.13
N GLU A 209 -1.18 2.03 18.69
CA GLU A 209 -0.76 3.19 17.89
C GLU A 209 0.21 4.10 18.66
N MET A 210 -0.03 4.34 19.95
CA MET A 210 0.88 5.17 20.76
C MET A 210 2.26 4.52 20.89
N GLU A 211 2.33 3.20 21.08
CA GLU A 211 3.56 2.42 21.11
C GLU A 211 4.29 2.46 19.76
N MET A 212 3.60 2.22 18.64
CA MET A 212 4.18 2.34 17.30
C MET A 212 4.70 3.76 17.03
N ARG A 213 3.95 4.80 17.42
CA ARG A 213 4.38 6.21 17.32
C ARG A 213 5.62 6.52 18.18
N GLN A 214 5.72 5.95 19.39
CA GLN A 214 6.91 6.07 20.24
C GLN A 214 8.12 5.36 19.64
N MET A 215 7.91 4.27 18.89
CA MET A 215 8.95 3.58 18.11
C MET A 215 9.29 4.27 16.78
N GLY A 216 8.72 5.46 16.50
CA GLY A 216 9.01 6.25 15.30
C GLY A 216 8.15 5.92 14.07
N TYR A 217 7.09 5.11 14.24
CA TYR A 217 6.19 4.69 13.17
C TYR A 217 4.84 5.41 13.29
N ARG A 218 4.70 6.50 12.54
CA ARG A 218 3.49 7.34 12.47
C ARG A 218 2.79 7.11 11.12
N LEU A 219 1.62 6.48 11.15
CA LEU A 219 0.79 6.28 9.94
C LEU A 219 0.24 7.60 9.39
N ASN A 220 0.20 7.68 8.06
CA ASN A 220 -0.70 8.58 7.35
C ASN A 220 -2.08 7.90 7.33
N ILE A 221 -3.04 8.50 8.03
CA ILE A 221 -4.41 7.97 8.12
C ILE A 221 -5.20 8.25 6.83
N ALA A 222 -4.74 9.18 6.00
CA ALA A 222 -5.34 9.51 4.72
C ALA A 222 -4.85 8.63 3.55
N GLY A 223 -3.84 7.79 3.74
CA GLY A 223 -3.52 6.73 2.80
C GLY A 223 -4.61 5.65 2.83
N GLY A 224 -5.05 5.16 1.67
CA GLY A 224 -6.16 4.21 1.58
C GLY A 224 -5.95 2.90 2.35
N HIS A 225 -4.69 2.46 2.53
CA HIS A 225 -4.35 1.31 3.36
C HIS A 225 -4.40 1.64 4.86
N GLY A 226 -4.02 2.86 5.25
CA GLY A 226 -4.17 3.36 6.62
C GLY A 226 -5.63 3.50 7.05
N GLY A 227 -6.48 4.02 6.17
CA GLY A 227 -7.92 4.13 6.39
C GLY A 227 -8.66 2.78 6.43
N SER A 228 -8.33 1.86 5.51
CA SER A 228 -8.96 0.53 5.45
C SER A 228 -8.53 -0.41 6.58
N TRP A 229 -7.28 -0.29 7.07
CA TRP A 229 -6.84 -0.94 8.31
C TRP A 229 -7.72 -0.53 9.51
N LEU A 230 -8.06 0.75 9.62
CA LEU A 230 -8.94 1.25 10.69
C LEU A 230 -10.41 0.84 10.50
N SER A 231 -10.93 0.82 9.27
CA SER A 231 -12.32 0.42 9.02
C SER A 231 -12.56 -1.07 9.25
N ALA A 232 -11.63 -1.95 8.87
CA ALA A 232 -11.75 -3.40 9.13
C ALA A 232 -11.65 -3.77 10.62
N LEU A 233 -11.13 -2.86 11.45
CA LEU A 233 -11.17 -2.97 12.91
C LEU A 233 -12.46 -2.41 13.52
N ALA A 234 -13.24 -1.60 12.79
CA ALA A 234 -14.50 -1.05 13.27
C ALA A 234 -15.57 -2.12 13.45
N ASP A 235 -15.63 -3.13 12.58
CA ASP A 235 -16.54 -4.29 12.70
C ASP A 235 -16.32 -5.12 13.97
N ARG A 236 -15.09 -5.07 14.52
CA ARG A 236 -14.77 -5.67 15.84
C ARG A 236 -15.31 -4.86 17.02
N GLY A 237 -15.95 -3.71 16.76
CA GLY A 237 -16.68 -2.90 17.75
C GLY A 237 -15.91 -1.69 18.27
N ILE A 238 -14.98 -1.13 17.49
CA ILE A 238 -14.20 0.06 17.86
C ILE A 238 -14.35 1.13 16.78
N PHE A 239 -15.24 2.09 17.01
CA PHE A 239 -15.45 3.20 16.07
C PHE A 239 -14.46 4.34 16.31
N SER A 240 -13.84 4.82 15.24
CA SER A 240 -13.08 6.06 15.20
C SER A 240 -13.94 7.15 14.58
N PHE A 241 -14.31 8.19 15.33
CA PHE A 241 -15.02 9.36 14.81
C PHE A 241 -14.14 10.61 14.92
N ARG A 242 -14.14 11.43 13.85
CA ARG A 242 -13.50 12.75 13.80
C ARG A 242 -14.52 13.80 14.25
N ILE A 243 -14.30 14.42 15.41
CA ILE A 243 -15.07 15.60 15.83
C ILE A 243 -14.25 16.83 15.49
N ASN A 244 -14.71 17.62 14.51
CA ASN A 244 -14.20 18.97 14.30
C ASN A 244 -14.83 19.89 15.35
N LYS A 245 -14.02 20.57 16.16
CA LYS A 245 -14.50 21.62 17.07
C LYS A 245 -14.86 22.86 16.25
N MET A 246 -16.03 23.46 16.48
CA MET A 246 -16.26 24.84 16.06
C MET A 246 -15.59 25.76 17.08
N GLY A 247 -14.66 26.61 16.61
CA GLY A 247 -13.92 27.57 17.43
C GLY A 247 -12.52 27.08 17.81
N ASP A 248 -11.53 27.78 17.24
CA ASP A 248 -10.09 27.81 17.51
C ASP A 248 -9.21 26.58 17.14
N GLU A 249 -8.01 26.88 16.65
CA GLU A 249 -7.26 26.10 15.65
C GLU A 249 -6.37 24.95 16.21
N GLU A 250 -6.48 24.61 17.50
CA GLU A 250 -5.69 23.53 18.11
C GLU A 250 -6.55 22.28 18.42
N SER A 251 -6.28 21.18 17.70
CA SER A 251 -7.01 19.92 17.84
C SER A 251 -6.45 19.02 18.95
N GLY A 252 -7.12 19.01 20.11
CA GLY A 252 -6.88 18.07 21.20
C GLY A 252 -7.72 16.79 21.13
N PHE A 253 -7.20 15.66 21.63
CA PHE A 253 -7.88 14.36 21.63
C PHE A 253 -8.48 14.02 23.01
N VAL A 254 -9.74 13.58 23.05
CA VAL A 254 -10.36 12.90 24.21
C VAL A 254 -10.93 11.56 23.75
N ARG A 255 -10.80 10.51 24.57
CA ARG A 255 -11.07 9.12 24.18
C ARG A 255 -11.89 8.40 25.25
N TYR A 256 -12.92 7.66 24.84
CA TYR A 256 -13.68 6.73 25.68
C TYR A 256 -13.73 5.36 25.02
N ALA A 257 -13.90 4.30 25.82
CA ALA A 257 -14.07 2.93 25.35
C ALA A 257 -15.43 2.38 25.80
N VAL A 258 -16.14 1.69 24.92
CA VAL A 258 -17.40 0.99 25.24
C VAL A 258 -17.26 -0.46 24.78
N ARG A 259 -17.46 -1.42 25.70
CA ARG A 259 -17.43 -2.85 25.36
C ARG A 259 -18.79 -3.31 24.83
N LYS A 260 -18.77 -4.19 23.84
CA LYS A 260 -19.94 -4.75 23.13
C LYS A 260 -20.93 -5.54 24.04
N SER A 261 -20.58 -5.78 25.30
CA SER A 261 -21.38 -6.51 26.31
C SER A 261 -22.30 -5.64 27.17
N GLU A 262 -22.23 -4.31 27.11
CA GLU A 262 -22.97 -3.41 28.02
C GLU A 262 -24.00 -2.54 27.29
N ARG A 263 -24.87 -3.18 26.48
CA ARG A 263 -25.90 -2.51 25.68
C ARG A 263 -26.98 -1.73 26.46
N GLU A 264 -26.94 -1.73 27.79
CA GLU A 264 -27.97 -1.11 28.65
C GLU A 264 -27.45 -0.03 29.63
N LYS A 265 -26.14 0.29 29.66
CA LYS A 265 -25.60 1.32 30.59
C LYS A 265 -24.57 2.25 29.96
N ALA A 266 -25.05 3.14 29.09
CA ALA A 266 -24.29 4.35 28.75
C ALA A 266 -24.29 5.31 29.96
N VAL A 267 -23.23 5.26 30.78
CA VAL A 267 -23.00 6.25 31.83
C VAL A 267 -22.35 7.49 31.20
N VAL A 268 -23.11 8.57 31.11
CA VAL A 268 -22.58 9.89 30.74
C VAL A 268 -21.74 10.43 31.89
N LEU A 269 -20.42 10.42 31.74
CA LEU A 269 -19.51 11.16 32.62
C LEU A 269 -19.22 12.53 32.01
N SER A 270 -20.07 13.50 32.34
CA SER A 270 -19.76 14.91 32.12
C SER A 270 -18.66 15.35 33.08
N VAL A 271 -17.58 15.91 32.55
CA VAL A 271 -16.64 16.76 33.31
C VAL A 271 -16.41 18.01 32.45
N GLY A 272 -16.52 19.18 33.06
CA GLY A 272 -16.34 20.48 32.40
C GLY A 272 -14.89 20.95 32.40
#